data_AF-A0A958XAW1-F1
#
_entry.id   AF-A0A958XAW1-F1
#
_cell.length_a   1.000
_cell.length_b   1.000
_cell.length_c   1.000
_cell.angle_alpha   90.00
_cell.angle_beta   90.00
_cell.angle_gamma   90.00
#
_symmetry.space_group_name_H-M   'P 1'
#
loop_
_entity.id
_entity.type
_entity.pdbx_description
1 polymer ?
#
loop_
_entity_poly.entity_id
_entity_poly.type
_entity_poly.pdbx_seq_one_letter_code
_entity_poly.pdbx_strand_id
1 'polypeptide(L)'
;MLRTILLLCFVIAGMLPAQANGPKQEFTRTINREFGTTVDGMTALYNKYGTVNVKTWQNNSVKIDITIVVNAGSQREADKIFDRIKVNFANTAG
;
A
#
# COMPACT_ATOMS: atom_id res chain seq x y z
N MET A 1 3.97 -56.99 -3.03
CA MET A 1 5.11 -56.05 -2.97
C MET A 1 4.97 -54.92 -3.99
N LEU A 2 4.84 -55.19 -5.30
CA LEU A 2 4.73 -54.14 -6.34
C LEU A 2 3.37 -53.39 -6.36
N ARG A 3 2.24 -54.08 -6.07
CA ARG A 3 0.89 -53.46 -6.02
C ARG A 3 0.69 -52.49 -4.86
N THR A 4 1.34 -52.73 -3.71
CA THR A 4 1.27 -51.87 -2.53
C THR A 4 2.11 -50.60 -2.70
N ILE A 5 3.22 -50.67 -3.42
CA ILE A 5 4.06 -49.50 -3.75
C ILE A 5 3.33 -48.56 -4.72
N LEU A 6 2.57 -49.11 -5.68
CA LEU A 6 1.80 -48.30 -6.63
C LEU A 6 0.67 -47.49 -5.96
N LEU A 7 0.04 -48.08 -4.93
CA LEU A 7 -1.00 -47.43 -4.12
C LEU A 7 -0.44 -46.33 -3.21
N LEU A 8 0.78 -46.50 -2.69
CA LEU A 8 1.42 -45.52 -1.82
C LEU A 8 1.83 -44.24 -2.60
N CYS A 9 2.26 -44.37 -3.86
CA CYS A 9 2.57 -43.22 -4.71
C CYS A 9 1.34 -42.37 -5.07
N PHE A 10 0.14 -42.98 -5.15
CA PHE A 10 -1.09 -42.27 -5.49
C PHE A 10 -1.57 -41.36 -4.35
N VAL A 11 -1.26 -41.69 -3.10
CA VAL A 11 -1.64 -40.89 -1.92
C VAL A 11 -0.77 -39.64 -1.76
N ILE A 12 0.49 -39.70 -2.20
CA ILE A 12 1.44 -38.57 -2.06
C ILE A 12 1.21 -37.52 -3.18
N ALA A 13 0.72 -37.93 -4.35
CA ALA A 13 0.45 -37.03 -5.48
C ALA A 13 -0.78 -36.11 -5.28
N GLY A 14 -1.69 -36.44 -4.34
CA GLY A 14 -2.91 -35.67 -4.08
C GLY A 14 -2.74 -34.44 -3.20
N MET A 15 -1.57 -34.24 -2.59
CA MET A 15 -1.31 -33.11 -1.67
C MET A 15 -0.61 -31.92 -2.33
N LEU A 16 -0.94 -31.61 -3.59
CA LEU A 16 -0.54 -30.32 -4.16
C LEU A 16 -1.48 -29.25 -3.61
N PRO A 17 -1.00 -28.27 -2.80
CA PRO A 17 -1.82 -27.13 -2.45
C PRO A 17 -2.15 -26.38 -3.73
N ALA A 18 -3.43 -26.36 -4.11
CA ALA A 18 -3.93 -25.49 -5.16
C ALA A 18 -3.75 -24.05 -4.68
N GLN A 19 -2.72 -23.38 -5.21
CA GLN A 19 -2.48 -21.95 -4.99
C GLN A 19 -3.57 -21.18 -5.75
N ALA A 20 -4.72 -21.02 -5.11
CA ALA A 20 -5.81 -20.19 -5.62
C ALA A 20 -5.41 -18.72 -5.48
N ASN A 21 -4.80 -18.15 -6.53
CA ASN A 21 -4.71 -16.70 -6.67
C ASN A 21 -6.11 -16.19 -6.98
N GLY A 22 -6.85 -15.81 -5.94
CA GLY A 22 -8.16 -15.18 -6.07
C GLY A 22 -8.10 -13.88 -6.89
N PRO A 23 -9.26 -13.36 -7.34
CA PRO A 23 -9.31 -12.11 -8.07
C PRO A 23 -8.66 -10.99 -7.25
N LYS A 24 -7.84 -10.16 -7.92
CA LYS A 24 -7.25 -8.99 -7.27
C LYS A 24 -8.34 -7.97 -6.95
N GLN A 25 -8.25 -7.37 -5.78
CA GLN A 25 -9.15 -6.34 -5.27
C GLN A 25 -8.35 -5.08 -4.98
N GLU A 26 -9.02 -3.93 -5.07
CA GLU A 26 -8.44 -2.64 -4.71
C GLU A 26 -8.54 -2.39 -3.20
N PHE A 27 -7.42 -2.00 -2.61
CA PHE A 27 -7.30 -1.59 -1.23
C PHE A 27 -6.78 -0.16 -1.18
N THR A 28 -7.37 0.65 -0.30
CA THR A 28 -7.06 2.09 -0.21
C THR A 28 -6.61 2.46 1.19
N ARG A 29 -5.53 3.25 1.29
CA ARG A 29 -5.06 3.89 2.52
C ARG A 29 -5.01 5.40 2.32
N THR A 30 -5.68 6.14 3.19
CA THR A 30 -5.68 7.60 3.18
C THR A 30 -4.83 8.14 4.32
N ILE A 31 -4.12 9.24 4.06
CA ILE A 31 -3.34 9.97 5.06
C ILE A 31 -3.68 11.44 4.91
N ASN A 32 -4.15 12.05 5.99
CA ASN A 32 -4.51 13.46 6.05
C ASN A 32 -3.64 14.12 7.12
N ARG A 33 -2.87 15.14 6.73
CA ARG A 33 -2.05 15.94 7.64
C ARG A 33 -2.21 17.41 7.32
N GLU A 34 -2.21 18.23 8.36
CA GLU A 34 -2.27 19.68 8.25
C GLU A 34 -1.16 20.27 9.10
N PHE A 35 -0.46 21.26 8.54
CA PHE A 35 0.64 21.95 9.18
C PHE A 35 0.38 23.45 9.10
N GLY A 36 0.53 24.16 10.22
CA GLY A 36 0.52 25.62 10.20
C GLY A 36 1.71 26.15 9.40
N THR A 37 1.52 27.27 8.70
CA THR A 37 2.58 27.95 7.95
C THR A 37 2.48 29.46 8.12
N THR A 38 3.60 30.15 7.93
CA THR A 38 3.65 31.62 7.82
C THR A 38 3.51 32.02 6.35
N VAL A 39 3.37 33.34 6.10
CA VAL A 39 3.24 33.94 4.76
C VAL A 39 4.43 33.59 3.85
N ASP A 40 5.63 33.51 4.41
CA ASP A 40 6.87 33.18 3.69
C ASP A 40 7.26 31.70 3.84
N GLY A 41 6.33 30.87 4.33
CA GLY A 41 6.59 29.45 4.57
C GLY A 41 6.85 28.69 3.27
N MET A 42 7.90 27.87 3.28
CA MET A 42 8.28 27.04 2.15
C MET A 42 7.82 25.60 2.37
N THR A 43 7.17 25.01 1.37
CA THR A 43 6.81 23.58 1.35
C THR A 43 7.51 22.88 0.20
N ALA A 44 8.30 21.85 0.52
CA ALA A 44 8.91 20.97 -0.46
C ALA A 44 8.16 19.63 -0.51
N LEU A 45 7.79 19.19 -1.71
CA LEU A 45 7.08 17.93 -1.92
C LEU A 45 7.85 17.05 -2.90
N TYR A 46 8.13 15.83 -2.47
CA TYR A 46 8.82 14.81 -3.27
C TYR A 46 7.89 13.62 -3.43
N ASN A 47 7.55 13.29 -4.67
CA ASN A 47 6.71 12.15 -4.98
C ASN A 47 7.39 11.20 -5.96
N LYS A 48 7.31 9.91 -5.69
CA LYS A 48 7.82 8.85 -6.57
C LYS A 48 6.74 8.28 -7.50
N TYR A 49 5.49 8.24 -7.05
CA TYR A 49 4.42 7.55 -7.77
C TYR A 49 3.10 8.33 -7.70
N GLY A 50 2.37 8.35 -8.81
CA GLY A 50 1.08 9.04 -8.89
C GLY A 50 1.21 10.55 -9.12
N THR A 51 0.07 11.22 -9.09
CA THR A 51 -0.04 12.64 -9.45
C THR A 51 -0.09 13.51 -8.21
N VAL A 52 0.69 14.59 -8.22
CA VAL A 52 0.63 15.66 -7.21
C VAL A 52 -0.22 16.80 -7.76
N ASN A 53 -1.25 17.18 -7.01
CA ASN A 53 -2.08 18.35 -7.34
C ASN A 53 -1.92 19.39 -6.23
N VAL A 54 -1.43 20.58 -6.58
CA VAL A 54 -1.26 21.70 -5.64
C VAL A 54 -2.34 22.73 -5.90
N LYS A 55 -3.05 23.14 -4.85
CA LYS A 55 -4.08 24.18 -4.90
C LYS A 55 -3.83 25.18 -3.78
N THR A 56 -4.01 26.45 -4.08
CA THR A 56 -3.94 27.55 -3.10
C THR A 56 -5.31 27.84 -2.50
N TRP A 57 -5.33 28.28 -1.25
CA TRP A 57 -6.55 28.55 -0.48
C TRP A 57 -6.27 29.67 0.54
N GLN A 58 -7.32 30.30 1.08
CA GLN A 58 -7.21 31.38 2.07
C GLN A 58 -7.12 30.81 3.49
N ASN A 59 -6.00 30.14 3.80
CA ASN A 59 -5.70 29.67 5.16
C ASN A 59 -4.18 29.70 5.39
N ASN A 60 -3.76 29.94 6.64
CA ASN A 60 -2.36 29.92 7.06
C ASN A 60 -1.89 28.49 7.38
N SER A 61 -2.29 27.53 6.54
CA SER A 61 -1.92 26.14 6.70
C SER A 61 -1.70 25.43 5.36
N VAL A 62 -0.87 24.41 5.42
CA VAL A 62 -0.61 23.48 4.33
C VAL A 62 -1.30 22.17 4.68
N LYS A 63 -2.33 21.83 3.90
CA LYS A 63 -3.04 20.56 4.02
C LYS A 63 -2.52 19.58 2.97
N ILE A 64 -2.15 18.38 3.43
CA ILE A 64 -1.64 17.30 2.62
C ILE A 64 -2.61 16.11 2.74
N ASP A 65 -3.30 15.84 1.63
CA ASP A 65 -4.22 14.72 1.48
C ASP A 65 -3.62 13.70 0.51
N ILE A 66 -3.34 12.48 1.00
CA ILE A 66 -2.70 11.41 0.23
C ILE A 66 -3.64 10.21 0.17
N THR A 67 -3.88 9.71 -1.04
CA THR A 67 -4.64 8.48 -1.29
C THR A 67 -3.73 7.46 -1.97
N ILE A 68 -3.50 6.33 -1.32
CA ILE A 68 -2.67 5.24 -1.82
C ILE A 68 -3.60 4.08 -2.17
N VAL A 69 -3.58 3.64 -3.43
CA VAL A 69 -4.39 2.52 -3.93
C VAL A 69 -3.48 1.36 -4.33
N VAL A 70 -3.78 0.16 -3.84
CA VAL A 70 -3.03 -1.08 -4.10
C VAL A 70 -3.98 -2.16 -4.57
N ASN A 71 -3.60 -2.87 -5.65
CA ASN A 71 -4.31 -4.04 -6.14
C ASN A 71 -3.67 -5.33 -5.62
N ALA A 72 -4.37 -6.10 -4.78
CA ALA A 72 -3.84 -7.31 -4.13
C ALA A 72 -4.89 -8.44 -4.02
N GLY A 73 -4.46 -9.68 -3.77
CA GLY A 73 -5.39 -10.82 -3.62
C GLY A 73 -6.01 -10.92 -2.23
N SER A 74 -5.48 -10.20 -1.25
CA SER A 74 -6.03 -10.14 0.12
C SER A 74 -5.57 -8.87 0.85
N GLN A 75 -6.27 -8.52 1.92
CA GLN A 75 -5.88 -7.42 2.82
C GLN A 75 -4.43 -7.59 3.34
N ARG A 76 -4.05 -8.81 3.73
CA ARG A 76 -2.70 -9.11 4.25
C ARG A 76 -1.60 -8.84 3.22
N GLU A 77 -1.86 -9.12 1.95
CA GLU A 77 -0.93 -8.78 0.88
C GLU A 77 -0.87 -7.27 0.62
N ALA A 78 -2.03 -6.59 0.63
CA ALA A 78 -2.10 -5.15 0.51
C ALA A 78 -1.30 -4.45 1.63
N ASP A 79 -1.44 -4.90 2.88
CA ASP A 79 -0.71 -4.35 4.03
C ASP A 79 0.80 -4.46 3.87
N LYS A 80 1.31 -5.61 3.38
CA LYS A 80 2.73 -5.77 3.05
C LYS A 80 3.21 -4.77 2.00
N ILE A 81 2.37 -4.43 1.03
CA ILE A 81 2.70 -3.44 0.00
C ILE A 81 2.66 -2.03 0.61
N PHE A 82 1.65 -1.72 1.41
CA PHE A 82 1.56 -0.43 2.10
C PHE A 82 2.74 -0.18 3.03
N ASP A 83 3.25 -1.18 3.73
CA ASP A 83 4.40 -1.05 4.64
C ASP A 83 5.70 -0.65 3.93
N ARG A 84 5.79 -0.95 2.63
CA ARG A 84 6.90 -0.55 1.76
C ARG A 84 6.76 0.89 1.28
N ILE A 85 5.57 1.48 1.38
CA ILE A 85 5.31 2.88 1.01
C ILE A 85 5.58 3.74 2.23
N LYS A 86 6.70 4.46 2.20
CA LYS A 86 7.09 5.39 3.27
C LYS A 86 6.59 6.79 2.93
N VAL A 87 5.76 7.33 3.82
CA VAL A 87 5.27 8.71 3.76
C VAL A 87 5.84 9.43 4.97
N ASN A 88 6.78 10.34 4.72
CA ASN A 88 7.49 11.06 5.75
C ASN A 88 7.04 12.52 5.77
N PHE A 89 6.87 13.07 6.97
CA PHE A 89 6.56 14.47 7.18
C PHE A 89 7.65 15.08 8.05
N ALA A 90 8.15 16.24 7.63
CA ALA A 90 9.01 17.08 8.43
C ALA A 90 8.37 18.47 8.45
N ASN A 91 8.21 19.02 9.65
CA ASN A 91 7.73 20.38 9.85
C ASN A 91 8.61 21.03 10.90
N THR A 92 9.20 22.15 10.54
CA THR A 92 9.80 23.07 11.50
C THR A 92 8.78 24.17 11.69
N ALA A 93 8.20 24.25 12.89
CA ALA A 93 7.37 25.39 13.25
C ALA A 93 8.26 26.65 13.18
N GLY A 94 7.87 27.61 12.34
CA GLY A 94 8.49 28.93 12.28
C GLY A 94 8.01 29.82 13.42
#